data_AF-A0A317XBB7-F1
#
_entry.id   AF-A0A317XBB7-F1
#
_cell.length_a   1.000
_cell.length_b   1.000
_cell.length_c   1.000
_cell.angle_alpha   90.00
_cell.angle_beta   90.00
_cell.angle_gamma   90.00
#
_symmetry.space_group_name_H-M   'P 1'
#
loop_
_entity.id
_entity.type
_entity.pdbx_description
1 polymer ?
#
loop_
_entity_poly.entity_id
_entity_poly.type
_entity_poly.pdbx_seq_one_letter_code
_entity_poly.pdbx_strand_id
1 'polypeptide(L)'
;MPFPLPRPLHLSSLPYLLLILLLTTFTTANVEKTIFLAPPPITIPTPHPPIDDLGLARLSPSHPILRTYLNASFPTSSSPGTESWFFLQNLHPGRRYEVRLCWLATQPTSFTLATHTLTHTLSDPALLSSLTNYSSSRLTTTTTNPDLDIDINTAEKPLDNGPISDSVLFLRIRAAADYFSTDAELMRTVPPVAVDVILDPFLGNVFPRSLVPTACYGVIVAGVAVLVGKWVVGELGRVVDDMAVEGEKE
;
A
#
# COMPACT_ATOMS: atom_id res chain seq x y z
N MET A 1 -40.09 27.70 39.31
CA MET A 1 -39.65 26.63 38.38
C MET A 1 -38.15 26.78 38.19
N PRO A 2 -37.28 25.90 38.71
CA PRO A 2 -35.86 25.99 38.43
C PRO A 2 -35.54 25.23 37.14
N PHE A 3 -34.77 25.88 36.26
CA PHE A 3 -34.17 25.26 35.08
C PHE A 3 -33.16 24.18 35.52
N PRO A 4 -33.13 22.98 34.91
CA PRO A 4 -32.09 22.02 35.20
C PRO A 4 -30.76 22.52 34.64
N LEU A 5 -29.76 22.66 35.51
CA LEU A 5 -28.38 22.95 35.12
C LEU A 5 -27.82 21.82 34.23
N PRO A 6 -26.98 22.15 33.24
CA PRO A 6 -26.37 21.15 32.36
C PRO A 6 -25.46 20.24 33.19
N ARG A 7 -25.62 18.91 33.02
CA ARG A 7 -24.75 17.90 33.64
C ARG A 7 -23.30 18.17 33.22
N PRO A 8 -22.32 18.17 34.15
CA PRO A 8 -20.93 18.35 33.81
C PRO A 8 -20.49 17.20 32.89
N LEU A 9 -19.91 17.53 31.74
CA LEU A 9 -19.25 16.57 30.85
C LEU A 9 -18.16 15.86 31.65
N HIS A 10 -18.40 14.60 31.98
CA HIS A 10 -17.56 13.80 32.86
C HIS A 10 -16.17 13.61 32.23
N LEU A 11 -15.12 13.97 32.97
CA LEU A 11 -13.69 13.74 32.66
C LEU A 11 -13.32 12.23 32.58
N SER A 12 -14.30 11.33 32.76
CA SER A 12 -14.16 9.87 32.87
C SER A 12 -13.76 9.17 31.56
N SER A 13 -13.92 9.83 30.41
CA SER A 13 -13.64 9.25 29.10
C SER A 13 -12.15 9.27 28.72
N LEU A 14 -11.36 10.14 29.38
CA LEU A 14 -9.94 10.33 29.11
C LEU A 14 -9.09 9.04 29.23
N PRO A 15 -9.23 8.21 30.29
CA PRO A 15 -8.46 6.96 30.39
C PRO A 15 -8.79 5.98 29.26
N TYR A 16 -10.05 5.90 28.83
CA TYR A 16 -10.46 5.05 27.71
C TYR A 16 -9.90 5.54 26.38
N LEU A 17 -9.88 6.85 26.15
CA LEU A 17 -9.27 7.45 24.97
C LEU A 17 -7.75 7.20 24.93
N LEU A 18 -7.06 7.38 26.06
CA LEU A 18 -5.64 7.08 26.19
C LEU A 18 -5.34 5.59 25.95
N LEU A 19 -6.17 4.69 26.47
CA LEU A 19 -6.06 3.26 26.23
C LEU A 19 -6.22 2.93 24.74
N ILE A 20 -7.21 3.51 24.07
CA ILE A 20 -7.41 3.32 22.62
C ILE A 20 -6.20 3.83 21.83
N LEU A 21 -5.68 5.03 22.15
CA LEU A 21 -4.48 5.57 21.52
C LEU A 21 -3.26 4.68 21.74
N LEU A 22 -3.09 4.13 22.95
CA LEU A 22 -2.01 3.19 23.25
C LEU A 22 -2.15 1.89 22.44
N LEU A 23 -3.35 1.37 22.25
CA LEU A 23 -3.56 0.15 21.45
C LEU A 23 -3.21 0.34 19.97
N THR A 24 -3.31 1.55 19.43
CA THR A 24 -2.93 1.82 18.03
C THR A 24 -1.42 1.71 17.76
N THR A 25 -0.56 1.71 18.77
CA THR A 25 0.90 1.60 18.58
C THR A 25 1.38 0.16 18.41
N PHE A 26 0.54 -0.84 18.72
CA PHE A 26 0.89 -2.26 18.63
C PHE A 26 0.53 -2.92 17.30
N THR A 27 -0.03 -2.16 16.35
CA THR A 27 -0.43 -2.72 15.05
C THR A 27 0.74 -2.68 14.06
N THR A 28 1.56 -3.74 14.08
CA THR A 28 2.49 -4.01 12.99
C THR A 28 1.76 -4.82 11.92
N ALA A 29 1.56 -4.22 10.74
CA ALA A 29 1.06 -4.94 9.58
C ALA A 29 2.23 -5.19 8.62
N ASN A 30 2.28 -6.40 8.05
CA ASN A 30 3.24 -6.75 7.00
C ASN A 30 2.82 -6.09 5.68
N VAL A 31 2.99 -4.78 5.59
CA VAL A 31 2.79 -4.02 4.36
C VAL A 31 3.99 -3.12 4.18
N GLU A 32 4.84 -3.48 3.23
CA GLU A 32 5.89 -2.58 2.79
C GLU A 32 5.26 -1.48 1.93
N LYS A 33 5.59 -0.22 2.26
CA LYS A 33 4.99 0.92 1.57
C LYS A 33 5.96 2.08 1.46
N THR A 34 5.77 2.87 0.40
CA THR A 34 6.46 4.14 0.22
C THR A 34 5.47 5.25 -0.11
N ILE A 35 5.75 6.46 0.37
CA ILE A 35 4.88 7.61 0.21
C ILE A 35 5.68 8.74 -0.41
N PHE A 36 5.14 9.36 -1.45
CA PHE A 36 5.80 10.43 -2.17
C PHE A 36 4.82 11.52 -2.60
N LEU A 37 5.36 12.68 -2.95
CA LEU A 37 4.64 13.73 -3.65
C LEU A 37 4.93 13.61 -5.14
N ALA A 38 3.88 13.63 -5.95
CA ALA A 38 4.03 13.60 -7.39
C ALA A 38 4.81 14.84 -7.87
N PRO A 39 5.87 14.66 -8.68
CA PRO A 39 6.71 15.76 -9.13
C PRO A 39 5.95 16.70 -10.08
N PRO A 40 6.47 17.90 -10.34
CA PRO A 40 5.99 18.71 -11.45
C PRO A 40 6.05 17.92 -12.78
N PRO A 41 5.13 18.17 -13.72
CA PRO A 41 5.19 17.52 -15.03
C PRO A 41 6.51 17.86 -15.70
N ILE A 42 7.17 16.83 -16.23
CA ILE A 42 8.31 17.01 -17.10
C ILE A 42 7.84 16.79 -18.52
N THR A 43 8.28 17.65 -19.44
CA THR A 43 8.16 17.33 -20.85
C THR A 43 9.02 16.10 -21.07
N ILE A 44 8.40 14.96 -21.31
CA ILE A 44 9.11 13.74 -21.69
C ILE A 44 9.57 14.03 -23.11
N PRO A 45 10.87 14.31 -23.35
CA PRO A 45 11.36 14.32 -24.72
C PRO A 45 11.01 12.93 -25.24
N THR A 46 10.49 12.75 -26.45
CA THR A 46 10.43 11.42 -27.08
C THR A 46 11.87 11.00 -27.34
N PRO A 47 12.62 10.36 -26.42
CA PRO A 47 13.98 10.00 -26.74
C PRO A 47 13.84 8.80 -27.67
N HIS A 48 14.70 8.68 -28.65
CA HIS A 48 14.84 7.39 -29.31
C HIS A 48 15.93 6.64 -28.52
N PRO A 49 15.64 5.49 -27.90
CA PRO A 49 14.36 4.76 -27.83
C PRO A 49 13.39 5.32 -26.76
N PRO A 50 12.07 5.34 -27.00
CA PRO A 50 11.08 5.85 -26.05
C PRO A 50 11.17 5.12 -24.71
N ILE A 51 10.80 5.78 -23.62
CA ILE A 51 10.67 5.13 -22.28
C ILE A 51 9.74 3.90 -22.35
N ASP A 52 8.82 3.92 -23.32
CA ASP A 52 7.95 2.80 -23.67
C ASP A 52 8.73 1.54 -24.10
N ASP A 53 9.92 1.68 -24.68
CA ASP A 53 10.79 0.58 -25.09
C ASP A 53 11.49 -0.10 -23.90
N LEU A 54 11.49 0.51 -22.70
CA LEU A 54 12.07 -0.13 -21.51
C LEU A 54 11.27 -1.36 -21.07
N GLY A 55 10.05 -1.54 -21.58
CA GLY A 55 9.19 -2.65 -21.22
C GLY A 55 8.89 -2.67 -19.72
N LEU A 56 8.72 -1.53 -19.07
CA LEU A 56 8.35 -1.50 -17.65
C LEU A 56 6.84 -1.63 -17.51
N ALA A 57 6.38 -2.40 -16.52
CA ALA A 57 4.97 -2.40 -16.14
C ALA A 57 4.59 -1.04 -15.53
N ARG A 58 3.36 -0.60 -15.83
CA ARG A 58 2.90 0.77 -15.56
C ARG A 58 1.80 0.78 -14.50
N LEU A 59 1.86 1.77 -13.62
CA LEU A 59 0.75 2.11 -12.72
C LEU A 59 0.35 3.56 -12.94
N SER A 60 -0.95 3.81 -12.89
CA SER A 60 -1.53 5.15 -12.99
C SER A 60 -2.72 5.26 -12.03
N PRO A 61 -3.23 6.47 -11.75
CA PRO A 61 -4.45 6.61 -10.96
C PRO A 61 -5.68 5.90 -11.56
N SER A 62 -5.70 5.70 -12.89
CA SER A 62 -6.76 4.96 -13.59
C SER A 62 -6.58 3.45 -13.49
N HIS A 63 -5.33 2.98 -13.48
CA HIS A 63 -4.96 1.57 -13.30
C HIS A 63 -4.05 1.44 -12.07
N PRO A 64 -4.62 1.55 -10.85
CA PRO A 64 -3.85 1.69 -9.62
C PRO A 64 -3.35 0.35 -9.07
N ILE A 65 -3.76 -0.79 -9.62
CA ILE A 65 -3.44 -2.12 -9.08
C ILE A 65 -2.77 -2.95 -10.18
N LEU A 66 -1.61 -3.52 -9.87
CA LEU A 66 -0.89 -4.44 -10.73
C LEU A 66 -0.58 -5.72 -9.95
N ARG A 67 -1.16 -6.85 -10.40
CA ARG A 67 -0.86 -8.19 -9.87
C ARG A 67 0.28 -8.81 -10.68
N THR A 68 1.38 -9.17 -10.01
CA THR A 68 2.59 -9.67 -10.68
C THR A 68 3.39 -10.63 -9.81
N TYR A 69 4.44 -11.22 -10.38
CA TYR A 69 5.42 -12.03 -9.67
C TYR A 69 6.75 -11.29 -9.62
N LEU A 70 7.31 -11.11 -8.43
CA LEU A 70 8.63 -10.54 -8.23
C LEU A 70 9.65 -11.64 -7.98
N ASN A 71 10.71 -11.66 -8.77
CA ASN A 71 11.86 -12.49 -8.45
C ASN A 71 12.50 -11.98 -7.16
N ALA A 72 12.90 -12.91 -6.28
CA ALA A 72 13.60 -12.61 -5.04
C ALA A 72 14.93 -13.38 -5.01
N SER A 73 15.85 -12.96 -4.15
CA SER A 73 17.11 -13.65 -3.89
C SER A 73 17.47 -13.53 -2.42
N PHE A 74 18.32 -14.43 -1.93
CA PHE A 74 18.86 -14.27 -0.57
C PHE A 74 19.77 -13.04 -0.51
N PRO A 75 19.63 -12.19 0.52
CA PRO A 75 20.45 -11.00 0.65
C PRO A 75 21.92 -11.36 0.88
N THR A 76 22.82 -10.64 0.21
CA THR A 76 24.28 -10.72 0.36
C THR A 76 24.83 -9.35 0.70
N SER A 77 26.09 -9.27 1.15
CA SER A 77 26.75 -7.98 1.45
C SER A 77 26.82 -7.06 0.23
N SER A 78 26.87 -7.61 -0.98
CA SER A 78 26.95 -6.88 -2.24
C SER A 78 25.60 -6.68 -2.94
N SER A 79 24.60 -7.51 -2.65
CA SER A 79 23.26 -7.44 -3.25
C SER A 79 22.19 -7.69 -2.19
N PRO A 80 21.47 -6.65 -1.74
CA PRO A 80 20.47 -6.78 -0.67
C PRO A 80 19.19 -7.52 -1.12
N GLY A 81 19.09 -7.97 -2.37
CA GLY A 81 17.93 -8.66 -2.94
C GLY A 81 17.81 -8.39 -4.44
N THR A 82 16.80 -8.97 -5.06
CA THR A 82 16.55 -8.80 -6.50
C THR A 82 15.77 -7.51 -6.75
N GLU A 83 16.21 -6.72 -7.73
CA GLU A 83 15.57 -5.44 -8.09
C GLU A 83 14.55 -5.62 -9.21
N SER A 84 13.39 -5.00 -9.04
CA SER A 84 12.33 -4.89 -10.05
C SER A 84 11.91 -3.44 -10.22
N TRP A 85 11.65 -3.04 -11.46
CA TRP A 85 11.33 -1.66 -11.81
C TRP A 85 9.96 -1.51 -12.46
N PHE A 86 9.28 -0.44 -12.10
CA PHE A 86 7.95 -0.06 -12.57
C PHE A 86 7.92 1.42 -12.93
N PHE A 87 6.97 1.79 -13.78
CA PHE A 87 6.78 3.18 -14.20
C PHE A 87 5.45 3.73 -13.67
N LEU A 88 5.53 4.81 -12.90
CA LEU A 88 4.36 5.52 -12.38
C LEU A 88 4.09 6.72 -13.29
N GLN A 89 2.88 6.80 -13.82
CA GLN A 89 2.51 7.81 -14.83
C GLN A 89 1.12 8.41 -14.58
N ASN A 90 0.81 9.48 -15.31
CA ASN A 90 -0.43 10.24 -15.21
C ASN A 90 -0.70 10.70 -13.77
N LEU A 91 0.37 11.03 -13.03
CA LEU A 91 0.25 11.48 -11.65
C LEU A 91 -0.24 12.93 -11.62
N HIS A 92 -0.96 13.28 -10.55
CA HIS A 92 -1.40 14.66 -10.35
C HIS A 92 -0.31 15.42 -9.58
N PRO A 93 0.34 16.45 -10.18
CA PRO A 93 1.44 17.17 -9.53
C PRO A 93 1.07 17.70 -8.14
N GLY A 94 1.98 17.55 -7.18
CA GLY A 94 1.77 17.99 -5.79
C GLY A 94 0.75 17.17 -5.00
N ARG A 95 0.10 16.17 -5.60
CA ARG A 95 -0.71 15.20 -4.87
C ARG A 95 0.20 14.14 -4.24
N ARG A 96 -0.13 13.76 -3.01
CA ARG A 96 0.52 12.68 -2.28
C ARG A 96 -0.03 11.33 -2.71
N TYR A 97 0.86 10.38 -2.94
CA TYR A 97 0.54 9.00 -3.28
C TYR A 97 1.25 8.05 -2.32
N GLU A 98 0.63 6.92 -2.06
CA GLU A 98 1.25 5.78 -1.39
C GLU A 98 1.28 4.60 -2.35
N VAL A 99 2.43 3.98 -2.50
CA VAL A 99 2.53 2.66 -3.14
C VAL A 99 2.66 1.62 -2.05
N ARG A 100 1.76 0.63 -2.09
CA ARG A 100 1.74 -0.51 -1.18
C ARG A 100 2.07 -1.78 -1.92
N LEU A 101 2.77 -2.67 -1.25
CA LEU A 101 2.98 -4.03 -1.71
C LEU A 101 2.22 -4.99 -0.79
N CYS A 102 1.39 -5.84 -1.38
CA CYS A 102 0.70 -6.91 -0.66
C CYS A 102 1.19 -8.27 -1.19
N TRP A 103 1.50 -9.22 -0.30
CA TRP A 103 1.97 -10.56 -0.67
C TRP A 103 1.48 -11.60 0.33
N LEU A 104 1.63 -12.88 -0.03
CA LEU A 104 1.21 -14.00 0.82
C LEU A 104 2.14 -14.17 2.03
N ALA A 105 1.56 -14.33 3.22
CA ALA A 105 2.30 -14.61 4.45
C ALA A 105 3.07 -15.94 4.42
N THR A 106 2.70 -16.86 3.52
CA THR A 106 3.36 -18.17 3.34
C THR A 106 4.65 -18.09 2.52
N GLN A 107 5.02 -16.92 1.99
CA GLN A 107 6.28 -16.68 1.28
C GLN A 107 7.05 -15.54 1.96
N PRO A 108 7.76 -15.82 3.08
CA PRO A 108 8.47 -14.80 3.84
C PRO A 108 9.50 -14.08 2.97
N THR A 109 9.24 -12.80 2.73
CA THR A 109 10.05 -11.97 1.83
C THR A 109 10.10 -10.57 2.41
N SER A 110 11.30 -10.06 2.56
CA SER A 110 11.55 -8.67 2.93
C SER A 110 11.56 -7.83 1.67
N PHE A 111 10.73 -6.78 1.64
CA PHE A 111 10.66 -5.85 0.52
C PHE A 111 11.21 -4.49 0.91
N THR A 112 11.72 -3.74 -0.07
CA THR A 112 12.06 -2.32 0.10
C THR A 112 11.63 -1.54 -1.13
N LEU A 113 10.87 -0.46 -0.91
CA LEU A 113 10.30 0.36 -1.98
C LEU A 113 10.95 1.74 -2.02
N ALA A 114 11.38 2.17 -3.20
CA ALA A 114 11.92 3.50 -3.43
C ALA A 114 11.39 4.11 -4.73
N THR A 115 11.05 5.40 -4.70
CA THR A 115 10.67 6.15 -5.90
C THR A 115 11.79 7.09 -6.32
N HIS A 116 12.06 7.13 -7.63
CA HIS A 116 13.11 7.95 -8.21
C HIS A 116 12.54 8.81 -9.35
N THR A 117 12.98 10.07 -9.42
CA THR A 117 12.66 10.91 -10.58
C THR A 117 13.42 10.42 -11.81
N LEU A 118 12.90 10.78 -12.98
CA LEU A 118 13.53 10.44 -14.25
C LEU A 118 14.96 10.97 -14.31
N THR A 119 15.14 12.27 -14.05
CA THR A 119 16.44 12.95 -14.07
C THR A 119 17.43 12.30 -13.10
N HIS A 120 16.99 11.96 -11.89
CA HIS A 120 17.86 11.32 -10.89
C HIS A 120 18.30 9.92 -11.33
N THR A 121 17.38 9.13 -11.86
CA THR A 121 17.65 7.75 -12.31
C THR A 121 18.64 7.73 -13.49
N LEU A 122 18.51 8.68 -14.41
CA LEU A 122 19.42 8.81 -15.56
C LEU A 122 20.79 9.39 -15.20
N SER A 123 20.86 10.18 -14.12
CA SER A 123 22.12 10.83 -13.68
C SER A 123 22.94 9.94 -12.75
N ASP A 124 22.32 9.02 -12.02
CA ASP A 124 22.97 8.07 -11.12
C ASP A 124 23.35 6.78 -11.87
N PRO A 125 24.66 6.49 -12.06
CA PRO A 125 25.09 5.30 -12.79
C PRO A 125 24.62 3.98 -12.18
N ALA A 126 24.48 3.91 -10.85
CA ALA A 126 24.06 2.70 -10.17
C ALA A 126 22.57 2.41 -10.43
N LEU A 127 21.72 3.44 -10.38
CA LEU A 127 20.29 3.32 -10.68
C LEU A 127 20.06 3.01 -12.16
N LEU A 128 20.77 3.71 -13.05
CA LEU A 128 20.67 3.48 -14.48
C LEU A 128 21.07 2.05 -14.84
N SER A 129 22.20 1.56 -14.31
CA SER A 129 22.66 0.19 -14.54
C SER A 129 21.64 -0.85 -14.05
N SER A 130 21.09 -0.66 -12.85
CA SER A 130 20.03 -1.53 -12.31
C SER A 130 18.78 -1.55 -13.21
N LEU A 131 18.32 -0.38 -13.64
CA LEU A 131 17.18 -0.23 -14.52
C LEU A 131 17.40 -0.92 -15.88
N THR A 132 18.56 -0.70 -16.50
CA THR A 132 18.91 -1.31 -17.79
C THR A 132 19.04 -2.82 -17.68
N ASN A 133 19.63 -3.34 -16.60
CA ASN A 133 19.74 -4.79 -16.35
C ASN A 133 18.35 -5.43 -16.23
N TYR A 134 17.47 -4.83 -15.44
CA TYR A 134 16.09 -5.30 -15.30
C TYR A 134 15.35 -5.26 -16.64
N SER A 135 15.36 -4.11 -17.32
CA SER A 135 14.71 -3.91 -18.63
C SER A 135 15.19 -4.94 -19.66
N SER A 136 16.51 -5.14 -19.76
CA SER A 136 17.11 -6.09 -20.71
C SER A 136 16.68 -7.53 -20.39
N SER A 137 16.75 -7.94 -19.12
CA SER A 137 16.31 -9.29 -18.70
C SER A 137 14.84 -9.54 -19.06
N ARG A 138 14.00 -8.52 -18.87
CA ARG A 138 12.56 -8.59 -19.10
C ARG A 138 12.21 -8.66 -20.59
N LEU A 139 12.86 -7.85 -21.42
CA LEU A 139 12.71 -7.90 -22.89
C LEU A 139 13.13 -9.25 -23.47
N THR A 140 14.17 -9.90 -22.92
CA THR A 140 14.56 -11.25 -23.34
C THR A 140 13.51 -12.30 -22.96
N THR A 141 12.89 -12.20 -21.78
CA THR A 141 11.82 -13.11 -21.36
C THR A 141 10.56 -12.96 -22.19
N THR A 142 10.13 -11.73 -22.50
CA THR A 142 8.95 -11.46 -23.34
C THR A 142 9.14 -11.98 -24.77
N THR A 143 10.35 -11.86 -25.32
CA THR A 143 10.67 -12.39 -26.67
C THR A 143 10.60 -13.92 -26.72
N THR A 144 10.93 -14.60 -25.61
CA THR A 144 11.03 -16.06 -25.56
C THR A 144 9.71 -16.74 -25.17
N ASN A 145 8.86 -16.07 -24.37
CA ASN A 145 7.56 -16.57 -23.93
C ASN A 145 6.49 -15.45 -23.98
N PRO A 146 5.81 -15.26 -25.13
CA PRO A 146 4.80 -14.22 -25.29
C PRO A 146 3.51 -14.47 -24.48
N ASP A 147 3.26 -15.71 -24.02
CA ASP A 147 2.05 -16.09 -23.27
C ASP A 147 2.12 -15.78 -21.76
N LEU A 148 3.28 -15.38 -21.22
CA LEU A 148 3.45 -15.02 -19.80
C LEU A 148 3.17 -13.54 -19.51
N ASP A 149 2.67 -12.80 -20.51
CA ASP A 149 2.59 -11.36 -20.43
C ASP A 149 1.41 -10.90 -19.58
N ILE A 150 1.76 -10.48 -18.35
CA ILE A 150 0.89 -9.71 -17.46
C ILE A 150 0.61 -8.38 -18.16
N ASP A 151 -0.55 -8.31 -18.79
CA ASP A 151 -1.31 -7.10 -19.15
C ASP A 151 -0.45 -5.84 -19.40
N ILE A 152 0.53 -5.93 -20.32
CA ILE A 152 1.24 -4.74 -20.84
C ILE A 152 0.24 -3.81 -21.57
N ASN A 153 -0.95 -4.33 -21.92
CA ASN A 153 -1.94 -3.69 -22.76
C ASN A 153 -2.91 -2.75 -22.04
N THR A 154 -2.80 -2.53 -20.73
CA THR A 154 -3.52 -1.42 -20.06
C THR A 154 -2.77 -0.07 -20.13
N ALA A 155 -1.77 0.04 -21.00
CA ALA A 155 -1.35 1.35 -21.48
C ALA A 155 -2.50 1.91 -22.34
N GLU A 156 -3.20 2.92 -21.82
CA GLU A 156 -3.84 3.90 -22.70
C GLU A 156 -2.76 4.35 -23.69
N LYS A 157 -2.85 3.84 -24.92
CA LYS A 157 -1.96 4.21 -26.01
C LYS A 157 -2.05 5.73 -26.11
N PRO A 158 -0.94 6.49 -25.98
CA PRO A 158 -1.01 7.93 -26.10
C PRO A 158 -1.58 8.25 -27.48
N LEU A 159 -2.81 8.78 -27.47
CA LEU A 159 -3.54 9.16 -28.67
C LEU A 159 -3.06 10.56 -29.11
N ASP A 160 -1.76 10.79 -29.20
CA ASP A 160 -1.22 11.94 -29.92
C ASP A 160 0.29 11.87 -30.08
N ASN A 161 0.80 12.19 -31.28
CA ASN A 161 2.23 12.17 -31.61
C ASN A 161 2.98 13.44 -31.11
N GLY A 162 2.49 14.06 -30.04
CA GLY A 162 3.04 15.30 -29.46
C GLY A 162 3.89 15.05 -28.21
N PRO A 163 4.74 16.01 -27.79
CA PRO A 163 5.44 15.93 -26.52
C PRO A 163 4.44 15.91 -25.35
N ILE A 164 4.42 14.81 -24.61
CA ILE A 164 3.54 14.62 -23.46
C ILE A 164 4.25 15.18 -22.23
N SER A 165 3.68 16.22 -21.63
CA SER A 165 4.09 16.69 -20.30
C SER A 165 3.32 15.89 -19.26
N ASP A 166 4.02 15.02 -18.53
CA ASP A 166 3.40 14.17 -17.52
C ASP A 166 4.22 14.16 -16.22
N SER A 167 3.54 13.94 -15.09
CA SER A 167 4.16 13.74 -13.79
C SER A 167 4.46 12.26 -13.63
N VAL A 168 5.75 11.91 -13.69
CA VAL A 168 6.21 10.52 -13.75
C VAL A 168 7.29 10.22 -12.73
N LEU A 169 7.33 8.97 -12.29
CA LEU A 169 8.37 8.45 -11.39
C LEU A 169 8.71 7.01 -11.77
N PHE A 170 9.95 6.62 -11.55
CA PHE A 170 10.30 5.21 -11.47
C PHE A 170 10.05 4.69 -10.06
N LEU A 171 9.48 3.50 -9.96
CA LEU A 171 9.36 2.75 -8.72
C LEU A 171 10.34 1.57 -8.78
N ARG A 172 11.24 1.51 -7.80
CA ARG A 172 12.15 0.39 -7.58
C ARG A 172 11.69 -0.42 -6.38
N ILE A 173 11.54 -1.72 -6.58
CA ILE A 173 11.21 -2.69 -5.54
C ILE A 173 12.39 -3.65 -5.42
N ARG A 174 12.89 -3.83 -4.19
CA ARG A 174 13.87 -4.88 -3.85
C ARG A 174 13.15 -6.00 -3.12
N ALA A 175 13.34 -7.23 -3.55
CA ALA A 175 12.77 -8.42 -2.94
C ALA A 175 13.89 -9.34 -2.44
N ALA A 176 13.91 -9.58 -1.13
CA ALA A 176 14.88 -10.43 -0.46
C ALA A 176 14.16 -11.59 0.24
N ALA A 177 14.58 -12.82 -0.01
CA ALA A 177 14.05 -13.97 0.72
C ALA A 177 14.39 -13.84 2.21
N ASP A 178 13.38 -13.96 3.08
CA ASP A 178 13.51 -13.80 4.53
C ASP A 178 13.07 -15.08 5.26
N TYR A 179 13.71 -16.19 4.91
CA TYR A 179 13.49 -17.49 5.56
C TYR A 179 14.74 -18.35 5.53
N PHE A 180 14.74 -19.38 6.37
CA PHE A 180 15.67 -20.49 6.31
C PHE A 180 14.88 -21.79 6.24
N SER A 181 15.28 -22.70 5.35
CA SER A 181 14.64 -23.99 5.15
C SER A 181 15.69 -25.11 5.15
N THR A 182 15.28 -26.31 5.53
CA THR A 182 16.08 -27.53 5.37
C THR A 182 16.04 -28.05 3.93
N ASP A 183 15.09 -27.58 3.12
CA ASP A 183 15.02 -27.89 1.70
C ASP A 183 16.16 -27.18 0.95
N ALA A 184 17.12 -27.98 0.48
CA ALA A 184 18.30 -27.49 -0.22
C ALA A 184 17.97 -26.86 -1.58
N GLU A 185 16.87 -27.25 -2.23
CA GLU A 185 16.44 -26.62 -3.49
C GLU A 185 15.90 -25.23 -3.22
N LEU A 186 15.03 -25.10 -2.21
CA LEU A 186 14.46 -23.82 -1.80
C LEU A 186 15.54 -22.83 -1.32
N MET A 187 16.58 -23.32 -0.66
CA MET A 187 17.73 -22.50 -0.24
C MET A 187 18.69 -22.14 -1.39
N ARG A 188 18.60 -22.82 -2.55
CA ARG A 188 19.43 -22.51 -3.74
C ARG A 188 18.70 -21.63 -4.74
N THR A 189 17.41 -21.86 -4.93
CA THR A 189 16.58 -21.17 -5.92
C THR A 189 15.33 -20.65 -5.25
N VAL A 190 15.32 -19.33 -5.04
CA VAL A 190 14.17 -18.65 -4.44
C VAL A 190 13.05 -18.56 -5.48
N PRO A 191 11.84 -19.07 -5.19
CA PRO A 191 10.72 -18.95 -6.09
C PRO A 191 10.24 -17.49 -6.17
N PRO A 192 9.70 -17.05 -7.33
CA PRO A 192 9.07 -15.73 -7.44
C PRO A 192 7.90 -15.59 -6.47
N VAL A 193 7.70 -14.37 -5.97
CA VAL A 193 6.69 -14.03 -4.98
C VAL A 193 5.51 -13.36 -5.68
N ALA A 194 4.30 -13.88 -5.48
CA ALA A 194 3.09 -13.26 -5.98
C ALA A 194 2.77 -12.00 -5.17
N VAL A 195 2.66 -10.85 -5.84
CA VAL A 195 2.42 -9.56 -5.20
C VAL A 195 1.33 -8.76 -5.92
N ASP A 196 0.66 -7.92 -5.15
CA ASP A 196 -0.14 -6.80 -5.66
C ASP A 196 0.58 -5.49 -5.37
N VAL A 197 0.97 -4.78 -6.43
CA VAL A 197 1.48 -3.40 -6.34
C VAL A 197 0.29 -2.46 -6.47
N ILE A 198 0.06 -1.62 -5.46
CA ILE A 198 -1.12 -0.75 -5.38
C ILE A 198 -0.68 0.71 -5.24
N LEU A 199 -1.01 1.55 -6.21
CA LEU A 199 -0.84 3.01 -6.19
C LEU A 199 -2.12 3.68 -5.67
N ASP A 200 -2.07 4.29 -4.48
CA ASP A 200 -3.22 4.94 -3.85
C ASP A 200 -3.04 6.47 -3.72
N PRO A 201 -3.90 7.29 -4.35
CA PRO A 201 -3.89 8.73 -4.15
C PRO A 201 -4.41 9.12 -2.75
N PHE A 202 -3.83 10.16 -2.16
CA PHE A 202 -4.36 10.73 -0.92
C PHE A 202 -5.51 11.71 -1.22
N LEU A 203 -6.53 11.70 -0.36
CA LEU A 203 -7.53 12.76 -0.28
C LEU A 203 -6.98 13.92 0.54
N GLY A 204 -6.93 15.10 -0.09
CA GLY A 204 -6.44 16.33 0.55
C GLY A 204 -4.99 16.22 1.07
N ASN A 205 -4.19 15.27 0.56
CA ASN A 205 -2.85 14.94 1.05
C ASN A 205 -2.78 14.46 2.52
N VAL A 206 -3.92 14.09 3.12
CA VAL A 206 -3.99 13.63 4.51
C VAL A 206 -4.11 12.10 4.61
N PHE A 207 -5.12 11.51 3.96
CA PHE A 207 -5.41 10.07 4.08
C PHE A 207 -5.44 9.37 2.71
N PRO A 208 -4.98 8.10 2.62
CA PRO A 208 -5.15 7.30 1.42
C PRO A 208 -6.62 7.15 1.05
N ARG A 209 -6.96 7.23 -0.24
CA ARG A 209 -8.34 7.15 -0.71
C ARG A 209 -9.00 5.82 -0.38
N SER A 210 -8.24 4.73 -0.50
CA SER A 210 -8.76 3.39 -0.18
C SER A 210 -9.11 3.19 1.30
N LEU A 211 -8.60 4.04 2.21
CA LEU A 211 -8.88 3.93 3.64
C LEU A 211 -10.31 4.40 3.99
N VAL A 212 -10.89 5.28 3.18
CA VAL A 212 -12.17 5.95 3.49
C VAL A 212 -13.32 4.97 3.66
N PRO A 213 -13.57 4.00 2.76
CA PRO A 213 -14.66 3.04 2.94
C PRO A 213 -14.48 2.19 4.19
N THR A 214 -13.25 1.73 4.45
CA THR A 214 -12.92 0.91 5.63
C THR A 214 -13.13 1.69 6.93
N ALA A 215 -12.68 2.94 6.99
CA ALA A 215 -12.89 3.80 8.15
C ALA A 215 -14.37 4.09 8.39
N CYS A 216 -15.13 4.38 7.32
CA CYS A 216 -16.58 4.59 7.38
C CYS A 216 -17.29 3.35 7.94
N TYR A 217 -16.96 2.17 7.43
CA TYR A 217 -17.48 0.91 7.93
C TYR A 217 -17.16 0.70 9.42
N GLY A 218 -15.92 0.95 9.84
CA GLY A 218 -15.51 0.85 11.25
C GLY A 218 -16.32 1.76 12.17
N VAL A 219 -16.60 3.00 11.74
CA VAL A 219 -17.45 3.94 12.48
C VAL A 219 -18.88 3.42 12.63
N ILE A 220 -19.46 2.85 11.57
CA ILE A 220 -20.81 2.27 11.61
C ILE A 220 -20.86 1.10 12.60
N VAL A 221 -19.91 0.17 12.50
CA VAL A 221 -19.84 -1.00 13.39
C VAL A 221 -19.67 -0.57 14.85
N ALA A 222 -18.79 0.39 15.12
CA ALA A 222 -18.59 0.93 16.46
C ALA A 222 -19.87 1.57 17.01
N GLY A 223 -20.60 2.35 16.20
CA GLY A 223 -21.88 2.94 16.57
C GLY A 223 -22.92 1.89 16.97
N VAL A 224 -23.07 0.83 16.17
CA VAL A 224 -23.97 -0.29 16.46
C VAL A 224 -23.56 -1.00 17.75
N ALA A 225 -22.27 -1.27 17.95
CA ALA A 225 -21.76 -1.92 19.15
C ALA A 225 -22.08 -1.12 20.42
N VAL A 226 -21.96 0.21 20.38
CA VAL A 226 -22.33 1.10 21.50
C VAL A 226 -23.83 1.05 21.77
N LEU A 227 -24.68 1.06 20.73
CA LEU A 227 -26.13 0.96 20.90
C LEU A 227 -26.54 -0.37 21.55
N VAL A 228 -25.99 -1.48 21.05
CA VAL A 228 -26.24 -2.82 21.61
C VAL A 228 -25.72 -2.92 23.04
N GLY A 229 -24.51 -2.43 23.32
CA GLY A 229 -23.94 -2.43 24.67
C GLY A 229 -24.80 -1.65 25.66
N LYS A 230 -25.31 -0.47 25.28
CA LYS A 230 -26.22 0.31 26.12
C LYS A 230 -27.54 -0.42 26.37
N TRP A 231 -28.07 -1.10 25.35
CA TRP A 231 -29.30 -1.89 25.48
C TRP A 231 -29.11 -3.05 26.46
N VAL A 232 -28.03 -3.82 26.33
CA VAL A 232 -27.71 -4.94 27.24
C VAL A 232 -27.53 -4.47 28.68
N VAL A 233 -26.77 -3.39 28.90
CA VAL A 233 -26.57 -2.83 30.25
C VAL A 233 -27.90 -2.35 30.85
N GLY A 234 -28.76 -1.74 30.03
CA GLY A 234 -30.10 -1.32 30.48
C GLY A 234 -30.98 -2.50 30.89
N GLU A 235 -30.96 -3.59 30.11
CA GLU A 235 -31.74 -4.79 30.41
C GLU A 235 -31.23 -5.52 31.66
N LEU A 236 -29.91 -5.63 31.82
CA LEU A 236 -29.32 -6.19 33.03
C LEU A 236 -29.66 -5.37 34.27
N GLY A 237 -29.62 -4.02 34.15
CA GLY A 237 -30.06 -3.13 35.22
C GLY A 237 -31.52 -3.37 35.61
N ARG A 238 -32.40 -3.53 34.62
CA ARG A 238 -33.81 -3.85 34.83
C ARG A 238 -34.01 -5.16 35.61
N VAL A 239 -33.28 -6.22 35.25
CA VAL A 239 -33.34 -7.52 35.94
C VAL A 239 -32.83 -7.41 37.39
N VAL A 240 -31.76 -6.65 37.62
CA VAL A 240 -31.22 -6.42 38.98
C VAL A 240 -32.21 -5.65 39.83
N ASP A 241 -32.82 -4.60 39.28
CA ASP A 241 -33.83 -3.81 39.98
C ASP A 241 -35.08 -4.65 40.33
N ASP A 242 -35.56 -5.49 39.42
CA ASP A 242 -36.69 -6.39 39.65
C ASP A 242 -36.39 -7.40 40.79
N MET A 243 -35.19 -8.00 40.81
CA MET A 243 -34.77 -8.90 41.90
C MET A 243 -34.63 -8.19 43.25
N ALA A 244 -34.18 -6.94 43.27
CA ALA A 244 -34.08 -6.16 44.50
C ALA A 244 -35.46 -5.86 45.10
N VAL A 245 -36.47 -5.60 44.25
CA VAL A 245 -37.85 -5.34 44.69
C VAL A 245 -38.57 -6.60 45.20
N GLU A 246 -38.23 -7.79 44.68
CA GLU A 246 -38.77 -9.05 45.21
C GLU A 246 -38.17 -9.43 46.57
N GLY A 247 -36.88 -9.21 46.79
CA GLY A 247 -36.23 -9.51 48.07
C GLY A 247 -36.63 -8.61 49.25
N GLU A 248 -37.23 -7.45 48.99
CA GLU A 248 -37.76 -6.54 50.03
C GLU A 248 -39.20 -6.88 50.45
N LYS A 249 -39.85 -7.84 49.76
CA LYS A 249 -41.23 -8.28 50.04
C LYS A 249 -41.33 -9.59 50.83
N GLU A 250 -40.21 -10.27 51.08
CA GLU A 250 -40.08 -11.39 52.04
C GLU A 250 -39.67 -10.89 53.43
#